data_AF-A0A6P0U546-F1
#
_entry.id   AF-A0A6P0U546-F1
#
_cell.length_a   1.000
_cell.length_b   1.000
_cell.length_c   1.000
_cell.angle_alpha   90.00
_cell.angle_beta   90.00
_cell.angle_gamma   90.00
#
_symmetry.space_group_name_H-M   'P 1'
#
loop_
_entity.id
_entity.type
_entity.pdbx_description
1 polymer ?
#
loop_
_entity_poly.entity_id
_entity_poly.type
_entity_poly.pdbx_seq_one_letter_code
_entity_poly.pdbx_strand_id
1 'polypeptide(L)'
;MTQKSENTINFFNSVPGRVASHLIAVLLTLSGVWFFQNRPILSSKTISITPDPINLERYDKEQPINYSANTVEADKQLAIEQFSKNDLQAGKKAVESLLNRGAFREAKTALNIVLKTENNEKKIDPDILFLQGRLVWEWAQSGNRNYTVDEALYYWEKAVAKLPDSIPYQNAIGFAYYTKGDLKKAYDSWLKVLKLSGEISPETQILRNISTEALPTPEVEQKDALNAYAGIGLIMMKSAQTYQGNEQRERWLRALQYRTKVMKEAAIEYHIPQLRQNWLWSREALRDWDFLMRTDWNILQKQRS
;
A
#
# COMPACT_ATOMS: atom_id res chain seq x y z
N MET A 1 100.20 9.61 -0.47
CA MET A 1 100.94 10.62 -1.25
C MET A 1 100.00 11.19 -2.31
N THR A 2 99.69 12.50 -2.18
CA THR A 2 99.23 13.48 -3.21
C THR A 2 98.08 13.10 -4.17
N GLN A 3 97.04 13.90 -4.48
CA GLN A 3 96.66 15.30 -4.24
C GLN A 3 95.31 15.55 -4.98
N LYS A 4 94.65 16.69 -4.68
CA LYS A 4 93.79 17.56 -5.53
C LYS A 4 92.30 17.60 -5.09
N SER A 5 91.91 18.50 -4.17
CA SER A 5 91.55 19.95 -4.30
C SER A 5 90.25 20.18 -5.09
N GLU A 6 89.15 20.61 -4.44
CA GLU A 6 88.63 22.00 -4.41
C GLU A 6 88.13 22.48 -5.79
N ASN A 7 86.96 23.12 -5.99
CA ASN A 7 86.44 24.28 -5.28
C ASN A 7 84.96 24.55 -5.57
N THR A 8 84.29 25.09 -4.55
CA THR A 8 83.01 25.83 -4.54
C THR A 8 83.15 27.24 -5.11
N ILE A 9 82.14 27.78 -5.81
CA ILE A 9 81.83 29.24 -5.81
C ILE A 9 80.30 29.47 -5.86
N ASN A 10 79.91 30.50 -5.10
CA ASN A 10 78.61 31.00 -4.70
C ASN A 10 78.01 32.08 -5.64
N PHE A 11 76.70 32.30 -5.46
CA PHE A 11 75.99 33.60 -5.28
C PHE A 11 75.28 34.36 -6.44
N PHE A 12 73.99 34.64 -6.13
CA PHE A 12 73.13 35.83 -6.33
C PHE A 12 72.46 36.20 -7.68
N ASN A 13 71.12 36.20 -7.59
CA ASN A 13 70.12 37.19 -8.04
C ASN A 13 70.41 38.16 -9.19
N SER A 14 69.50 38.21 -10.18
CA SER A 14 68.77 39.44 -10.55
C SER A 14 67.73 39.19 -11.66
N VAL A 15 66.59 39.86 -11.56
CA VAL A 15 65.58 40.08 -12.62
C VAL A 15 65.52 41.60 -12.82
N PRO A 16 65.50 42.14 -14.06
CA PRO A 16 64.28 42.86 -14.52
C PRO A 16 64.06 42.92 -16.06
N GLY A 17 62.80 43.12 -16.49
CA GLY A 17 62.48 43.62 -17.84
C GLY A 17 61.07 43.27 -18.36
N ARG A 18 60.16 44.27 -18.37
CA ARG A 18 58.74 44.27 -18.84
C ARG A 18 58.64 44.30 -20.39
N VAL A 19 57.53 43.99 -21.08
CA VAL A 19 56.30 44.82 -21.28
C VAL A 19 55.10 43.99 -21.84
N ALA A 20 53.93 44.16 -21.18
CA ALA A 20 52.49 44.14 -21.60
C ALA A 20 51.93 43.01 -22.51
N SER A 21 50.74 42.45 -22.26
CA SER A 21 49.49 43.20 -22.13
C SER A 21 48.27 42.31 -21.77
N HIS A 22 47.40 42.89 -20.91
CA HIS A 22 45.98 42.60 -20.60
C HIS A 22 45.62 41.19 -20.06
N LEU A 23 45.04 41.05 -18.86
CA LEU A 23 43.71 41.56 -18.49
C LEU A 23 43.58 41.88 -17.00
N ILE A 24 42.73 42.87 -16.76
CA ILE A 24 42.48 43.60 -15.51
C ILE A 24 41.63 42.77 -14.54
N ALA A 25 42.01 42.82 -13.27
CA ALA A 25 41.28 42.32 -12.12
C ALA A 25 40.14 43.26 -11.71
N VAL A 26 39.03 42.72 -11.21
CA VAL A 26 38.21 43.40 -10.18
C VAL A 26 37.67 42.35 -9.20
N LEU A 27 38.00 42.58 -7.92
CA LEU A 27 37.47 41.93 -6.73
C LEU A 27 36.36 42.80 -6.14
N LEU A 28 35.35 42.12 -5.57
CA LEU A 28 34.41 42.57 -4.52
C LEU A 28 33.36 43.63 -4.89
N THR A 29 32.09 43.28 -4.73
CA THR A 29 31.22 43.87 -3.69
C THR A 29 29.87 43.15 -3.61
N LEU A 30 29.39 43.00 -2.38
CA LEU A 30 28.00 42.75 -2.01
C LEU A 30 27.08 43.74 -2.74
N SER A 31 25.99 43.26 -3.37
CA SER A 31 24.65 43.89 -3.48
C SER A 31 23.86 43.34 -4.66
N GLY A 32 22.57 43.03 -4.43
CA GLY A 32 21.55 42.75 -5.46
C GLY A 32 21.34 41.25 -5.72
N VAL A 33 20.38 40.54 -5.13
CA VAL A 33 18.95 40.84 -4.94
C VAL A 33 18.32 41.40 -6.20
N TRP A 34 17.22 40.76 -6.60
CA TRP A 34 16.20 41.23 -7.54
C TRP A 34 16.32 40.75 -9.00
N PHE A 35 15.79 39.56 -9.28
CA PHE A 35 14.70 39.37 -10.27
C PHE A 35 14.20 37.92 -10.24
N PHE A 36 13.43 37.57 -9.22
CA PHE A 36 12.33 36.61 -9.28
C PHE A 36 11.37 36.96 -8.14
N GLN A 37 10.71 38.11 -8.27
CA GLN A 37 9.57 38.43 -7.44
C GLN A 37 8.31 37.79 -8.02
N ASN A 38 7.50 37.28 -7.10
CA ASN A 38 6.11 36.85 -7.22
C ASN A 38 5.84 35.50 -7.92
N ARG A 39 6.23 34.42 -7.22
CA ARG A 39 5.27 33.32 -7.04
C ARG A 39 4.90 33.27 -5.55
N PRO A 40 3.61 33.42 -5.20
CA PRO A 40 3.19 33.28 -3.82
C PRO A 40 3.53 31.86 -3.33
N ILE A 41 4.24 31.80 -2.21
CA ILE A 41 4.41 30.58 -1.43
C ILE A 41 3.01 30.22 -0.93
N LEU A 42 2.36 29.24 -1.57
CA LEU A 42 1.27 28.53 -0.92
C LEU A 42 1.90 27.91 0.33
N SER A 43 1.53 28.46 1.48
CA SER A 43 1.92 27.95 2.79
C SER A 43 1.81 26.43 2.75
N SER A 44 2.94 25.75 2.93
CA SER A 44 2.93 24.33 3.24
C SER A 44 2.10 24.22 4.51
N LYS A 45 0.87 23.75 4.36
CA LYS A 45 0.05 23.31 5.47
C LYS A 45 0.86 22.19 6.10
N THR A 46 1.57 22.50 7.18
CA THR A 46 2.20 21.51 8.05
C THR A 46 1.07 20.62 8.54
N ILE A 47 0.91 19.47 7.90
CA ILE A 47 -0.03 18.45 8.36
C ILE A 47 0.57 17.94 9.67
N SER A 48 -0.12 18.19 10.77
CA SER A 48 0.19 17.63 12.08
C SER A 48 0.30 16.10 11.93
N ILE A 49 1.48 15.56 12.24
CA ILE A 49 1.80 14.12 12.17
C ILE A 49 1.19 13.37 13.39
N THR A 50 0.63 14.10 14.34
CA THR A 50 -0.22 13.56 15.40
C THR A 50 -1.69 13.81 15.03
N PRO A 51 -2.46 12.77 14.66
CA PRO A 51 -3.88 12.96 14.43
C PRO A 51 -4.60 13.11 15.78
N ASP A 52 -5.65 13.91 15.84
CA ASP A 52 -6.62 13.82 16.96
C ASP A 52 -7.20 12.40 17.02
N PRO A 53 -7.72 11.93 18.18
CA PRO A 53 -8.47 10.68 18.24
C PRO A 53 -9.67 10.77 17.27
N ILE A 54 -9.57 10.03 16.15
CA ILE A 54 -10.60 10.03 15.11
C ILE A 54 -11.82 9.31 15.67
N ASN A 55 -12.98 9.97 15.68
CA ASN A 55 -14.24 9.31 15.96
C ASN A 55 -14.59 8.36 14.80
N LEU A 56 -14.28 7.07 14.99
CA LEU A 56 -14.55 5.99 14.03
C LEU A 56 -16.03 5.59 13.96
N GLU A 57 -16.92 6.18 14.77
CA GLU A 57 -18.35 5.86 14.77
C GLU A 57 -19.06 6.32 13.47
N ARG A 58 -18.56 7.37 12.82
CA ARG A 58 -18.99 7.78 11.47
C ARG A 58 -18.10 7.13 10.40
N TYR A 59 -18.39 5.87 10.07
CA TYR A 59 -17.93 5.26 8.83
C TYR A 59 -18.85 5.71 7.69
N ASP A 60 -18.80 7.00 7.38
CA ASP A 60 -19.31 7.48 6.11
C ASP A 60 -18.16 7.33 5.12
N LYS A 61 -18.20 6.30 4.26
CA LYS A 61 -17.40 6.31 3.03
C LYS A 61 -17.80 7.60 2.32
N GLU A 62 -16.92 8.58 2.28
CA GLU A 62 -17.10 9.72 1.39
C GLU A 62 -17.33 9.14 -0.01
N GLN A 63 -18.39 9.58 -0.69
CA GLN A 63 -18.72 9.14 -2.04
C GLN A 63 -17.44 9.27 -2.89
N PRO A 64 -16.89 8.17 -3.40
CA PRO A 64 -15.62 8.24 -4.11
C PRO A 64 -15.77 9.10 -5.35
N ILE A 65 -14.68 9.79 -5.67
CA ILE A 65 -14.59 10.68 -6.83
C ILE A 65 -15.07 9.90 -8.06
N ASN A 66 -16.04 10.46 -8.78
CA ASN A 66 -16.65 9.81 -9.91
C ASN A 66 -15.63 9.67 -11.08
N TYR A 67 -15.02 8.50 -11.24
CA TYR A 67 -14.01 8.23 -12.27
C TYR A 67 -14.57 7.81 -13.64
N SER A 68 -15.87 7.49 -13.73
CA SER A 68 -16.50 7.07 -15.00
C SER A 68 -17.38 8.17 -15.58
N ALA A 69 -17.32 8.37 -16.89
CA ALA A 69 -18.19 9.31 -17.61
C ALA A 69 -19.66 8.85 -17.65
N ASN A 70 -19.90 7.55 -17.47
CA ASN A 70 -21.23 6.96 -17.56
C ASN A 70 -22.07 7.26 -16.31
N THR A 71 -23.39 7.25 -16.43
CA THR A 71 -24.28 7.24 -15.26
C THR A 71 -24.29 5.87 -14.58
N VAL A 72 -24.79 5.78 -13.34
CA VAL A 72 -25.00 4.51 -12.64
C VAL A 72 -25.92 3.58 -13.46
N GLU A 73 -26.98 4.13 -14.06
CA GLU A 73 -27.88 3.36 -14.92
C GLU A 73 -27.18 2.86 -16.18
N ALA A 74 -26.36 3.71 -16.82
CA ALA A 74 -25.61 3.32 -18.01
C ALA A 74 -24.59 2.21 -17.72
N ASP A 75 -23.85 2.28 -16.60
CA ASP A 75 -22.93 1.20 -16.20
C ASP A 75 -23.68 -0.11 -15.88
N LYS A 76 -24.87 -0.03 -15.29
CA LYS A 76 -25.73 -1.21 -15.06
C LYS A 76 -26.16 -1.86 -16.39
N GLN A 77 -26.66 -1.07 -17.33
CA GLN A 77 -27.10 -1.58 -18.63
C GLN A 77 -25.92 -2.16 -19.41
N LEU A 78 -24.76 -1.48 -19.38
CA LEU A 78 -23.54 -1.97 -19.97
C LEU A 78 -23.15 -3.33 -19.39
N ALA A 79 -23.12 -3.47 -18.06
CA ALA A 79 -22.77 -4.75 -17.43
C ALA A 79 -23.71 -5.89 -17.86
N ILE A 80 -25.02 -5.65 -17.86
CA ILE A 80 -26.03 -6.63 -18.29
C ILE A 80 -25.83 -7.03 -19.75
N GLU A 81 -25.65 -6.05 -20.63
CA GLU A 81 -25.45 -6.28 -22.06
C GLU A 81 -24.19 -7.11 -22.31
N GLN A 82 -23.06 -6.73 -21.70
CA GLN A 82 -21.79 -7.44 -21.89
C GLN A 82 -21.83 -8.87 -21.36
N PHE A 83 -22.43 -9.09 -20.18
CA PHE A 83 -22.64 -10.44 -19.67
C PHE A 83 -23.57 -11.28 -20.57
N SER A 84 -24.62 -10.68 -21.15
CA SER A 84 -25.48 -11.38 -22.10
C SER A 84 -24.76 -11.79 -23.40
N LYS A 85 -23.73 -11.02 -23.79
CA LYS A 85 -22.85 -11.29 -24.93
C LYS A 85 -21.69 -12.24 -24.58
N ASN A 86 -21.61 -12.71 -23.34
CA ASN A 86 -20.48 -13.49 -22.81
C ASN A 86 -19.14 -12.72 -22.83
N ASP A 87 -19.16 -11.39 -22.91
CA ASP A 87 -17.98 -10.54 -22.68
C ASP A 87 -17.84 -10.27 -21.19
N LEU A 88 -17.19 -11.22 -20.51
CA LEU A 88 -17.01 -11.17 -19.07
C LEU A 88 -16.10 -10.01 -18.65
N GLN A 89 -15.10 -9.63 -19.46
CA GLN A 89 -14.14 -8.60 -19.06
C GLN A 89 -14.76 -7.20 -19.09
N ALA A 90 -15.51 -6.86 -20.14
CA ALA A 90 -16.22 -5.59 -20.20
C ALA A 90 -17.32 -5.50 -19.12
N GLY A 91 -18.04 -6.60 -18.88
CA GLY A 91 -19.05 -6.65 -17.81
C GLY A 91 -18.45 -6.47 -16.41
N LYS A 92 -17.30 -7.09 -16.12
CA LYS A 92 -16.57 -6.92 -14.84
C LYS A 92 -16.20 -5.46 -14.59
N LYS A 93 -15.61 -4.78 -15.57
CA LYS A 93 -15.25 -3.35 -15.44
C LYS A 93 -16.45 -2.46 -15.13
N ALA A 94 -17.58 -2.71 -15.77
CA ALA A 94 -18.81 -1.97 -15.50
C ALA A 94 -19.33 -2.24 -14.07
N VAL A 95 -19.27 -3.48 -13.60
CA VAL A 95 -19.62 -3.82 -12.20
C VAL A 95 -18.64 -3.16 -11.21
N GLU A 96 -17.34 -3.16 -11.47
CA GLU A 96 -16.36 -2.48 -10.62
C GLU A 96 -16.63 -0.98 -10.53
N SER A 97 -17.01 -0.35 -11.65
CA SER A 97 -17.45 1.05 -11.69
C SER A 97 -18.64 1.30 -10.75
N LEU A 98 -19.65 0.42 -10.80
CA LEU A 98 -20.82 0.48 -9.91
C LEU A 98 -20.42 0.30 -8.44
N LEU A 99 -19.59 -0.69 -8.13
CA LEU A 99 -19.12 -0.96 -6.77
C LEU A 99 -18.29 0.20 -6.23
N ASN A 100 -17.39 0.75 -7.04
CA ASN A 100 -16.64 1.94 -6.70
C ASN A 100 -17.60 3.06 -6.31
N ARG A 101 -18.69 3.30 -7.06
CA ARG A 101 -19.68 4.34 -6.75
C ARG A 101 -20.63 4.03 -5.59
N GLY A 102 -20.51 2.87 -4.94
CA GLY A 102 -21.49 2.43 -3.94
C GLY A 102 -22.87 2.06 -4.51
N ALA A 103 -22.98 1.89 -5.84
CA ALA A 103 -24.20 1.48 -6.53
C ALA A 103 -24.43 -0.04 -6.41
N PHE A 104 -24.56 -0.51 -5.16
CA PHE A 104 -24.55 -1.93 -4.82
C PHE A 104 -25.79 -2.68 -5.34
N ARG A 105 -26.95 -2.01 -5.42
CA ARG A 105 -28.19 -2.64 -5.92
C ARG A 105 -28.09 -2.95 -7.41
N GLU A 106 -27.50 -2.02 -8.15
CA GLU A 106 -27.25 -2.10 -9.58
C GLU A 106 -26.19 -3.16 -9.87
N ALA A 107 -25.08 -3.17 -9.11
CA ALA A 107 -24.05 -4.21 -9.20
C ALA A 107 -24.64 -5.61 -8.97
N LYS A 108 -25.48 -5.79 -7.93
CA LYS A 108 -26.17 -7.08 -7.69
C LYS A 108 -27.08 -7.47 -8.84
N THR A 109 -27.79 -6.51 -9.41
CA THR A 109 -28.70 -6.77 -10.54
C THR A 109 -27.91 -7.29 -11.74
N ALA A 110 -26.77 -6.67 -12.07
CA ALA A 110 -25.90 -7.10 -13.16
C ALA A 110 -25.26 -8.48 -12.89
N LEU A 111 -24.67 -8.70 -11.72
CA LEU A 111 -24.04 -9.99 -11.36
C LEU A 111 -25.02 -11.16 -11.39
N ASN A 112 -26.28 -10.93 -10.98
CA ASN A 112 -27.32 -11.97 -11.00
C ASN A 112 -27.62 -12.53 -12.39
N ILE A 113 -27.33 -11.79 -13.48
CA ILE A 113 -27.52 -12.30 -14.84
C ILE A 113 -26.63 -13.52 -15.06
N VAL A 114 -25.36 -13.46 -14.66
CA VAL A 114 -24.42 -14.57 -14.80
C VAL A 114 -24.72 -15.65 -13.76
N LEU A 115 -24.93 -15.26 -12.50
CA LEU A 115 -25.11 -16.20 -11.39
C LEU A 115 -26.38 -17.06 -11.50
N LYS A 116 -27.46 -16.52 -12.09
CA LYS A 116 -28.72 -17.28 -12.29
C LYS A 116 -28.74 -18.11 -13.56
N THR A 117 -27.98 -17.71 -14.58
CA THR A 117 -27.93 -18.42 -15.86
C THR A 117 -27.10 -19.71 -15.73
N GLU A 118 -26.05 -19.68 -14.91
CA GLU A 118 -25.19 -20.83 -14.68
C GLU A 118 -25.63 -21.63 -13.44
N ASN A 119 -26.42 -22.68 -13.67
CA ASN A 119 -26.91 -23.57 -12.61
C ASN A 119 -25.79 -24.42 -11.98
N ASN A 120 -24.62 -24.52 -12.61
CA ASN A 120 -23.46 -25.20 -12.06
C ASN A 120 -22.41 -24.19 -11.60
N GLU A 121 -22.37 -23.96 -10.30
CA GLU A 121 -21.41 -23.06 -9.66
C GLU A 121 -19.94 -23.33 -10.03
N LYS A 122 -19.58 -24.58 -10.38
CA LYS A 122 -18.23 -24.92 -10.83
C LYS A 122 -17.86 -24.28 -12.16
N LYS A 123 -18.82 -23.85 -12.98
CA LYS A 123 -18.62 -23.17 -14.25
C LYS A 123 -18.61 -21.66 -14.16
N ILE A 124 -19.03 -21.09 -13.02
CA ILE A 124 -19.01 -19.64 -12.82
C ILE A 124 -17.55 -19.14 -12.83
N ASP A 125 -17.28 -18.11 -13.62
CA ASP A 125 -15.96 -17.49 -13.73
C ASP A 125 -15.48 -16.95 -12.35
N PRO A 126 -14.20 -17.17 -11.98
CA PRO A 126 -13.69 -16.79 -10.67
C PRO A 126 -13.76 -15.29 -10.37
N ASP A 127 -13.65 -14.41 -11.37
CA ASP A 127 -13.78 -12.97 -11.13
C ASP A 127 -15.24 -12.58 -10.85
N ILE A 128 -16.22 -13.30 -11.41
CA ILE A 128 -17.63 -13.08 -11.09
C ILE A 128 -17.89 -13.44 -9.62
N LEU A 129 -17.33 -14.56 -9.15
CA LEU A 129 -17.35 -14.93 -7.73
C LEU A 129 -16.62 -13.87 -6.89
N PHE A 130 -15.47 -13.37 -7.36
CA PHE A 130 -14.72 -12.34 -6.66
C PHE A 130 -15.50 -11.03 -6.50
N LEU A 131 -16.15 -10.54 -7.57
CA LEU A 131 -16.98 -9.35 -7.55
C LEU A 131 -18.22 -9.53 -6.68
N GLN A 132 -18.83 -10.72 -6.68
CA GLN A 132 -19.92 -11.05 -5.77
C GLN A 132 -19.46 -11.02 -4.30
N GLY A 133 -18.29 -11.56 -4.00
CA GLY A 133 -17.69 -11.47 -2.66
C GLY A 133 -17.41 -10.02 -2.26
N ARG A 134 -16.88 -9.18 -3.17
CA ARG A 134 -16.66 -7.75 -2.94
C ARG A 134 -17.96 -7.00 -2.67
N LEU A 135 -19.01 -7.25 -3.44
CA LEU A 135 -20.33 -6.67 -3.23
C LEU A 135 -20.86 -6.97 -1.83
N VAL A 136 -20.83 -8.24 -1.42
CA VAL A 136 -21.29 -8.69 -0.10
C VAL A 136 -20.43 -8.08 1.01
N TRP A 137 -19.11 -8.07 0.82
CA TRP A 137 -18.17 -7.44 1.74
C TRP A 137 -18.51 -5.96 1.95
N GLU A 138 -18.65 -5.18 0.88
CA GLU A 138 -18.93 -3.75 1.00
C GLU A 138 -20.29 -3.46 1.67
N TRP A 139 -21.30 -4.31 1.44
CA TRP A 139 -22.57 -4.23 2.18
C TRP A 139 -22.45 -4.57 3.67
N ALA A 140 -21.74 -5.65 4.01
CA ALA A 140 -21.49 -6.00 5.41
C ALA A 140 -20.78 -4.85 6.14
N GLN A 141 -19.80 -4.24 5.47
CA GLN A 141 -19.04 -3.12 6.01
C GLN A 141 -19.86 -1.82 6.12
N SER A 142 -20.88 -1.63 5.26
CA SER A 142 -21.81 -0.50 5.34
C SER A 142 -22.83 -0.62 6.49
N GLY A 143 -22.74 -1.65 7.32
CA GLY A 143 -23.68 -1.90 8.42
C GLY A 143 -24.99 -2.55 7.99
N ASN A 144 -25.08 -3.03 6.75
CA ASN A 144 -26.25 -3.77 6.28
C ASN A 144 -26.27 -5.17 6.92
N ARG A 145 -27.17 -5.37 7.88
CA ARG A 145 -27.26 -6.62 8.66
C ARG A 145 -27.72 -7.85 7.87
N ASN A 146 -28.16 -7.67 6.62
CA ASN A 146 -28.55 -8.77 5.74
C ASN A 146 -27.34 -9.45 5.07
N TYR A 147 -26.14 -8.89 5.20
CA TYR A 147 -24.92 -9.41 4.60
C TYR A 147 -23.84 -9.55 5.67
N THR A 148 -23.02 -10.59 5.55
CA THR A 148 -21.99 -10.91 6.53
C THR A 148 -20.62 -11.08 5.89
N VAL A 149 -19.56 -10.95 6.69
CA VAL A 149 -18.20 -11.25 6.26
C VAL A 149 -18.06 -12.73 5.87
N ASP A 150 -18.82 -13.63 6.51
CA ASP A 150 -18.86 -15.05 6.17
C ASP A 150 -19.36 -15.30 4.75
N GLU A 151 -20.40 -14.59 4.34
CA GLU A 151 -20.94 -14.69 2.99
C GLU A 151 -19.95 -14.13 1.95
N ALA A 152 -19.25 -13.05 2.25
CA ALA A 152 -18.18 -12.54 1.38
C ALA A 152 -17.04 -13.57 1.22
N LEU A 153 -16.60 -14.17 2.34
CA LEU A 153 -15.59 -15.22 2.35
C LEU A 153 -16.01 -16.45 1.54
N TYR A 154 -17.28 -16.87 1.64
CA TYR A 154 -17.78 -17.98 0.85
C TYR A 154 -17.53 -17.80 -0.65
N TYR A 155 -17.84 -16.61 -1.19
CA TYR A 155 -17.60 -16.33 -2.61
C TYR A 155 -16.11 -16.21 -2.93
N TRP A 156 -15.33 -15.54 -2.08
CA TRP A 156 -13.89 -15.39 -2.30
C TRP A 156 -13.11 -16.70 -2.18
N GLU A 157 -13.44 -17.58 -1.24
CA GLU A 157 -12.84 -18.91 -1.13
C GLU A 157 -13.09 -19.74 -2.39
N LYS A 158 -14.28 -19.60 -3.02
CA LYS A 158 -14.57 -20.26 -4.30
C LYS A 158 -13.82 -19.66 -5.48
N ALA A 159 -13.65 -18.33 -5.50
CA ALA A 159 -12.81 -17.67 -6.50
C ALA A 159 -11.35 -18.15 -6.38
N VAL A 160 -10.81 -18.19 -5.15
CA VAL A 160 -9.46 -18.69 -4.83
C VAL A 160 -9.30 -20.16 -5.16
N ALA A 161 -10.31 -21.01 -4.91
CA ALA A 161 -10.24 -22.43 -5.25
C ALA A 161 -10.06 -22.67 -6.77
N LYS A 162 -10.52 -21.73 -7.60
CA LYS A 162 -10.39 -21.79 -9.07
C LYS A 162 -9.13 -21.11 -9.57
N LEU A 163 -8.75 -19.98 -8.96
CA LEU A 163 -7.56 -19.22 -9.31
C LEU A 163 -6.73 -18.94 -8.04
N PRO A 164 -5.98 -19.95 -7.55
CA PRO A 164 -5.34 -19.87 -6.25
C PRO A 164 -4.22 -18.85 -6.19
N ASP A 165 -3.63 -18.48 -7.34
CA ASP A 165 -2.46 -17.60 -7.41
C ASP A 165 -2.83 -16.16 -7.79
N SER A 166 -4.13 -15.81 -7.73
CA SER A 166 -4.57 -14.43 -7.85
C SER A 166 -4.22 -13.62 -6.60
N ILE A 167 -3.24 -12.73 -6.72
CA ILE A 167 -2.80 -11.82 -5.66
C ILE A 167 -3.97 -11.00 -5.08
N PRO A 168 -4.84 -10.35 -5.88
CA PRO A 168 -5.97 -9.58 -5.35
C PRO A 168 -6.95 -10.44 -4.53
N TYR A 169 -7.13 -11.71 -4.93
CA TYR A 169 -8.04 -12.60 -4.21
C TYR A 169 -7.46 -13.02 -2.86
N GLN A 170 -6.17 -13.35 -2.84
CA GLN A 170 -5.45 -13.68 -1.61
C GLN A 170 -5.47 -12.51 -0.63
N ASN A 171 -5.31 -11.27 -1.12
CA ASN A 171 -5.45 -10.09 -0.29
C ASN A 171 -6.86 -9.95 0.29
N ALA A 172 -7.90 -10.12 -0.53
CA ALA A 172 -9.29 -10.02 -0.09
C ALA A 172 -9.62 -11.00 1.04
N ILE A 173 -9.27 -12.29 0.88
CA ILE A 173 -9.50 -13.28 1.94
C ILE A 173 -8.66 -13.00 3.18
N GLY A 174 -7.44 -12.45 3.03
CA GLY A 174 -6.59 -12.04 4.16
C GLY A 174 -7.29 -11.02 5.05
N PHE A 175 -7.83 -9.95 4.47
CA PHE A 175 -8.61 -8.94 5.21
C PHE A 175 -9.90 -9.51 5.81
N ALA A 176 -10.56 -10.40 5.09
CA ALA A 176 -11.80 -11.00 5.54
C ALA A 176 -11.58 -11.93 6.75
N TYR A 177 -10.58 -12.81 6.69
CA TYR A 177 -10.19 -13.65 7.81
C TYR A 177 -9.71 -12.82 9.01
N TYR A 178 -8.94 -11.75 8.76
CA TYR A 178 -8.51 -10.84 9.82
C TYR A 178 -9.72 -10.22 10.55
N THR A 179 -10.70 -9.74 9.79
CA THR A 179 -11.93 -9.13 10.33
C THR A 179 -12.81 -10.14 11.06
N LYS A 180 -12.69 -11.44 10.74
CA LYS A 180 -13.30 -12.53 11.51
C LYS A 180 -12.52 -12.91 12.77
N GLY A 181 -11.29 -12.42 12.93
CA GLY A 181 -10.37 -12.86 13.98
C GLY A 181 -9.65 -14.18 13.70
N ASP A 182 -9.78 -14.76 12.50
CA ASP A 182 -8.99 -15.94 12.10
C ASP A 182 -7.59 -15.50 11.64
N LEU A 183 -6.76 -15.11 12.62
CA LEU A 183 -5.45 -14.53 12.37
C LEU A 183 -4.50 -15.50 11.66
N LYS A 184 -4.67 -16.81 11.85
CA LYS A 184 -3.83 -17.81 11.18
C LYS A 184 -4.13 -17.83 9.68
N LYS A 185 -5.40 -17.95 9.28
CA LYS A 185 -5.74 -17.95 7.85
C LYS A 185 -5.45 -16.60 7.18
N ALA A 186 -5.66 -15.50 7.90
CA ALA A 186 -5.27 -14.18 7.42
C ALA A 186 -3.76 -14.11 7.14
N TYR A 187 -2.95 -14.59 8.08
CA TYR A 187 -1.50 -14.65 7.92
C TYR A 187 -1.09 -15.52 6.72
N ASP A 188 -1.64 -16.73 6.61
CA ASP A 188 -1.33 -17.65 5.52
C ASP A 188 -1.67 -17.03 4.13
N SER A 189 -2.77 -16.29 4.05
CA SER A 189 -3.20 -15.60 2.82
C SER A 189 -2.25 -14.46 2.43
N TRP A 190 -1.90 -13.59 3.38
CA TRP A 190 -0.96 -12.49 3.12
C TRP A 190 0.47 -12.96 2.89
N LEU A 191 0.90 -14.05 3.53
CA LEU A 191 2.18 -14.67 3.22
C LEU A 191 2.20 -15.18 1.77
N LYS A 192 1.08 -15.73 1.29
CA LYS A 192 0.96 -16.13 -0.11
C LYS A 192 1.03 -14.93 -1.07
N VAL A 193 0.40 -13.80 -0.73
CA VAL A 193 0.55 -12.54 -1.49
C VAL A 193 2.02 -12.17 -1.63
N LEU A 194 2.76 -12.08 -0.52
CA LEU A 194 4.18 -11.72 -0.55
C LEU A 194 5.00 -12.68 -1.41
N LYS A 195 4.74 -13.99 -1.30
CA LYS A 195 5.41 -15.01 -2.13
C LYS A 195 5.15 -14.80 -3.62
N LEU A 196 3.89 -14.56 -4.00
CA LEU A 196 3.50 -14.36 -5.40
C LEU A 196 4.03 -13.04 -5.97
N SER A 197 4.14 -12.00 -5.15
CA SER A 197 4.73 -10.70 -5.53
C SER A 197 6.27 -10.71 -5.59
N GLY A 198 6.92 -11.86 -5.38
CA GLY A 198 8.39 -11.96 -5.36
C GLY A 198 9.05 -11.25 -4.17
N GLU A 199 8.28 -10.85 -3.17
CA GLU A 199 8.77 -10.18 -1.97
C GLU A 199 9.47 -11.17 -1.04
N ILE A 200 10.63 -10.74 -0.51
CA ILE A 200 11.40 -11.52 0.47
C ILE A 200 11.23 -10.85 1.83
N SER A 201 10.27 -11.32 2.63
CA SER A 201 10.16 -10.98 4.05
C SER A 201 11.12 -11.84 4.91
N PRO A 202 11.48 -11.40 6.14
CA PRO A 202 12.21 -12.23 7.11
C PRO A 202 11.58 -13.62 7.34
N GLU A 203 10.27 -13.73 7.19
CA GLU A 203 9.49 -14.97 7.32
C GLU A 203 9.59 -15.86 6.08
N THR A 204 9.69 -15.27 4.88
CA THR A 204 9.98 -16.03 3.65
C THR A 204 11.44 -16.49 3.56
N GLN A 205 12.36 -15.98 4.39
CA GLN A 205 13.71 -16.54 4.51
C GLN A 205 13.70 -17.99 5.04
N ILE A 206 12.67 -18.40 5.79
CA ILE A 206 12.49 -19.80 6.23
C ILE A 206 11.99 -20.69 5.07
N LEU A 207 11.38 -20.12 4.03
CA LEU A 207 10.79 -20.84 2.90
C LEU A 207 11.68 -20.87 1.65
N ARG A 208 12.90 -20.36 1.74
CA ARG A 208 13.81 -20.09 0.61
C ARG A 208 14.54 -21.31 0.04
N ASN A 209 13.98 -22.51 0.21
CA ASN A 209 14.54 -23.73 -0.35
C ASN A 209 13.84 -24.24 -1.62
N ILE A 210 12.83 -23.54 -2.18
CA ILE A 210 12.21 -23.99 -3.44
C ILE A 210 11.94 -22.81 -4.40
N SER A 211 12.77 -22.79 -5.45
CA SER A 211 12.64 -22.23 -6.80
C SER A 211 12.47 -20.72 -7.00
N THR A 212 13.48 -20.18 -7.69
CA THR A 212 13.57 -18.91 -8.42
C THR A 212 12.78 -18.90 -9.73
N GLU A 213 12.56 -17.67 -10.22
CA GLU A 213 12.05 -17.24 -11.54
C GLU A 213 10.55 -16.94 -11.65
N ALA A 214 10.19 -15.67 -11.42
CA ALA A 214 9.51 -14.79 -12.39
C ALA A 214 9.42 -13.38 -11.81
N LEU A 215 9.71 -12.37 -12.64
CA LEU A 215 9.70 -10.94 -12.31
C LEU A 215 8.27 -10.42 -12.09
N PRO A 216 8.01 -9.51 -11.13
CA PRO A 216 6.75 -8.77 -11.09
C PRO A 216 6.84 -7.44 -11.86
N THR A 217 5.76 -7.16 -12.56
CA THR A 217 5.38 -5.90 -13.19
C THR A 217 5.18 -4.75 -12.20
N PRO A 218 5.34 -3.48 -12.63
CA PRO A 218 5.49 -2.34 -11.72
C PRO A 218 4.11 -1.80 -11.29
N GLU A 219 3.96 -1.46 -10.01
CA GLU A 219 2.87 -0.69 -9.37
C GLU A 219 1.69 -1.48 -8.75
N VAL A 220 0.93 -2.30 -9.49
CA VAL A 220 -0.23 -3.03 -8.89
C VAL A 220 0.23 -4.07 -7.86
N GLU A 221 1.25 -4.86 -8.21
CA GLU A 221 1.84 -5.87 -7.32
C GLU A 221 2.50 -5.24 -6.08
N GLN A 222 3.00 -4.01 -6.22
CA GLN A 222 3.57 -3.27 -5.09
C GLN A 222 2.49 -2.89 -4.08
N LYS A 223 1.33 -2.40 -4.53
CA LYS A 223 0.22 -2.04 -3.61
C LYS A 223 -0.32 -3.26 -2.87
N ASP A 224 -0.47 -4.38 -3.58
CA ASP A 224 -0.94 -5.62 -2.98
C ASP A 224 0.06 -6.21 -1.98
N ALA A 225 1.35 -6.17 -2.28
CA ALA A 225 2.39 -6.54 -1.33
C ALA A 225 2.37 -5.66 -0.08
N LEU A 226 2.21 -4.34 -0.23
CA LEU A 226 2.13 -3.41 0.89
C LEU A 226 0.88 -3.66 1.76
N ASN A 227 -0.24 -4.05 1.17
CA ASN A 227 -1.43 -4.47 1.91
C ASN A 227 -1.13 -5.71 2.77
N ALA A 228 -0.42 -6.69 2.19
CA ALA A 228 -0.03 -7.90 2.90
C ALA A 228 0.96 -7.60 4.04
N TYR A 229 1.95 -6.74 3.82
CA TYR A 229 2.84 -6.29 4.90
C TYR A 229 2.08 -5.57 6.01
N ALA A 230 1.15 -4.68 5.67
CA ALA A 230 0.33 -4.00 6.65
C ALA A 230 -0.51 -5.01 7.46
N GLY A 231 -1.18 -5.94 6.78
CA GLY A 231 -1.97 -7.01 7.38
C GLY A 231 -1.16 -7.91 8.32
N ILE A 232 0.03 -8.36 7.90
CA ILE A 232 0.92 -9.14 8.76
C ILE A 232 1.39 -8.30 9.96
N GLY A 233 1.68 -7.01 9.77
CA GLY A 233 1.99 -6.09 10.88
C GLY A 233 0.87 -6.04 11.93
N LEU A 234 -0.38 -5.97 11.49
CA LEU A 234 -1.56 -6.03 12.37
C LEU A 234 -1.66 -7.37 13.12
N ILE A 235 -1.37 -8.50 12.46
CA ILE A 235 -1.36 -9.81 13.09
C ILE A 235 -0.24 -9.91 14.14
N MET A 236 0.96 -9.41 13.83
CA MET A 236 2.07 -9.39 14.78
C MET A 236 1.70 -8.55 16.01
N MET A 237 1.06 -7.40 15.80
CA MET A 237 0.55 -6.55 16.85
C MET A 237 -0.48 -7.27 17.74
N LYS A 238 -1.54 -7.83 17.15
CA LYS A 238 -2.59 -8.54 17.92
C LYS A 238 -2.02 -9.76 18.64
N SER A 239 -1.20 -10.55 17.95
CA SER A 239 -0.59 -11.74 18.57
C SER A 239 0.29 -11.35 19.75
N ALA A 240 1.03 -10.23 19.70
CA ALA A 240 1.82 -9.77 20.83
C ALA A 240 1.02 -9.57 22.13
N GLN A 241 -0.29 -9.33 22.06
CA GLN A 241 -1.15 -9.20 23.25
C GLN A 241 -1.36 -10.53 23.99
N THR A 242 -1.11 -11.65 23.32
CA THR A 242 -1.30 -13.01 23.87
C THR A 242 -0.02 -13.63 24.45
N TYR A 243 1.14 -13.02 24.21
CA TYR A 243 2.45 -13.49 24.70
C TYR A 243 2.97 -12.61 25.83
N GLN A 244 4.02 -13.08 26.52
CA GLN A 244 4.74 -12.34 27.55
C GLN A 244 6.25 -12.29 27.29
N GLY A 245 6.97 -11.47 28.06
CA GLY A 245 8.44 -11.44 28.03
C GLY A 245 9.03 -11.09 26.66
N ASN A 246 9.98 -11.92 26.21
CA ASN A 246 10.75 -11.71 24.97
C ASN A 246 9.92 -11.95 23.70
N GLU A 247 9.04 -12.95 23.68
CA GLU A 247 8.22 -13.27 22.51
C GLU A 247 7.23 -12.15 22.20
N GLN A 248 6.63 -11.57 23.23
CA GLN A 248 5.80 -10.37 23.09
C GLN A 248 6.60 -9.20 22.50
N ARG A 249 7.82 -8.98 23.01
CA ARG A 249 8.70 -7.92 22.54
C ARG A 249 9.04 -8.09 21.06
N GLU A 250 9.40 -9.31 20.67
CA GLU A 250 9.79 -9.63 19.29
C GLU A 250 8.62 -9.39 18.31
N ARG A 251 7.41 -9.82 18.68
CA ARG A 251 6.20 -9.59 17.86
C ARG A 251 5.89 -8.11 17.69
N TRP A 252 6.00 -7.31 18.74
CA TRP A 252 5.86 -5.86 18.61
C TRP A 252 6.92 -5.24 17.70
N LEU A 253 8.19 -5.66 17.82
CA LEU A 253 9.24 -5.18 16.93
C LEU A 253 8.95 -5.50 15.47
N ARG A 254 8.49 -6.72 15.18
CA ARG A 254 8.09 -7.11 13.82
C ARG A 254 6.91 -6.27 13.32
N ALA A 255 5.89 -6.05 14.14
CA ALA A 255 4.77 -5.18 13.79
C ALA A 255 5.23 -3.77 13.39
N LEU A 256 6.14 -3.18 14.16
CA LEU A 256 6.72 -1.87 13.89
C LEU A 256 7.61 -1.87 12.63
N GLN A 257 8.36 -2.94 12.37
CA GLN A 257 9.15 -3.10 11.15
C GLN A 257 8.27 -3.09 9.91
N TYR A 258 7.18 -3.87 9.89
CA TYR A 258 6.25 -3.89 8.76
C TYR A 258 5.54 -2.57 8.55
N ARG A 259 5.04 -1.95 9.64
CA ARG A 259 4.50 -0.59 9.59
C ARG A 259 5.50 0.37 8.96
N THR A 260 6.76 0.33 9.39
CA THR A 260 7.81 1.22 8.89
C THR A 260 8.08 1.00 7.41
N LYS A 261 8.11 -0.25 6.94
CA LYS A 261 8.23 -0.54 5.50
C LYS A 261 7.09 0.08 4.71
N VAL A 262 5.85 -0.16 5.13
CA VAL A 262 4.66 0.37 4.46
C VAL A 262 4.67 1.89 4.41
N MET A 263 4.94 2.54 5.54
CA MET A 263 4.98 4.00 5.60
C MET A 263 6.17 4.60 4.85
N LYS A 264 7.29 3.89 4.72
CA LYS A 264 8.42 4.35 3.91
C LYS A 264 8.08 4.35 2.41
N GLU A 265 7.32 3.36 1.96
CA GLU A 265 7.04 3.16 0.53
C GLU A 265 5.77 3.86 0.06
N ALA A 266 4.76 4.01 0.94
CA ALA A 266 3.46 4.54 0.57
C ALA A 266 2.79 5.28 1.74
N ALA A 267 3.49 6.28 2.31
CA ALA A 267 3.00 7.02 3.48
C ALA A 267 1.62 7.66 3.26
N ILE A 268 1.38 8.18 2.05
CA ILE A 268 0.17 8.95 1.74
C ILE A 268 -1.02 7.99 1.60
N GLU A 269 -0.82 6.87 0.93
CA GLU A 269 -1.86 5.88 0.63
C GLU A 269 -2.27 5.11 1.88
N TYR A 270 -1.35 4.92 2.83
CA TYR A 270 -1.57 4.18 4.07
C TYR A 270 -1.91 5.06 5.28
N HIS A 271 -2.18 6.35 5.07
CA HIS A 271 -2.78 7.17 6.11
C HIS A 271 -4.30 6.97 6.17
N ILE A 272 -4.89 7.15 7.35
CA ILE A 272 -6.27 6.71 7.65
C ILE A 272 -7.33 7.27 6.68
N PRO A 273 -7.32 8.58 6.34
CA PRO A 273 -8.23 9.11 5.32
C PRO A 273 -8.27 8.36 3.98
N GLN A 274 -7.13 7.94 3.41
CA GLN A 274 -7.06 7.25 2.11
C GLN A 274 -7.45 5.80 2.28
N LEU A 275 -6.97 5.15 3.36
CA LEU A 275 -7.38 3.77 3.64
C LEU A 275 -8.88 3.64 3.85
N ARG A 276 -9.55 4.68 4.40
CA ARG A 276 -11.02 4.69 4.51
C ARG A 276 -11.73 4.65 3.16
N GLN A 277 -11.13 5.22 2.12
CA GLN A 277 -11.64 5.17 0.74
C GLN A 277 -11.33 3.83 0.06
N ASN A 278 -10.40 3.06 0.60
CA ASN A 278 -10.09 1.72 0.11
C ASN A 278 -11.16 0.72 0.59
N TRP A 279 -11.93 0.17 -0.34
CA TRP A 279 -13.03 -0.74 -0.05
C TRP A 279 -12.61 -1.99 0.74
N LEU A 280 -11.34 -2.38 0.63
CA LEU A 280 -10.81 -3.60 1.25
C LEU A 280 -10.56 -3.43 2.76
N TRP A 281 -10.29 -2.22 3.23
CA TRP A 281 -9.94 -1.97 4.62
C TRP A 281 -11.18 -1.89 5.51
N SER A 282 -11.32 -2.88 6.40
CA SER A 282 -12.44 -2.92 7.35
C SER A 282 -12.31 -1.87 8.45
N ARG A 283 -13.42 -1.52 9.11
CA ARG A 283 -13.39 -0.64 10.30
C ARG A 283 -12.43 -1.16 11.38
N GLU A 284 -12.40 -2.47 11.58
CA GLU A 284 -11.48 -3.10 12.52
C GLU A 284 -10.02 -2.94 12.08
N ALA A 285 -9.71 -3.26 10.82
CA ALA A 285 -8.35 -3.11 10.29
C ALA A 285 -7.89 -1.64 10.34
N LEU A 286 -8.76 -0.68 10.03
CA LEU A 286 -8.48 0.76 10.11
C LEU A 286 -8.18 1.20 11.54
N ARG A 287 -8.99 0.79 12.52
CA ARG A 287 -8.78 1.09 13.94
C ARG A 287 -7.44 0.56 14.42
N ASP A 288 -7.17 -0.70 14.10
CA ASP A 288 -5.97 -1.40 14.56
C ASP A 288 -4.71 -0.84 13.87
N TRP A 289 -4.82 -0.41 12.61
CA TRP A 289 -3.74 0.29 11.90
C TRP A 289 -3.48 1.69 12.48
N ASP A 290 -4.52 2.47 12.77
CA ASP A 290 -4.37 3.78 13.44
C ASP A 290 -3.66 3.62 14.80
N PHE A 291 -4.02 2.58 15.56
CA PHE A 291 -3.34 2.24 16.80
C PHE A 291 -1.86 1.91 16.57
N LEU A 292 -1.55 1.05 15.60
CA LEU A 292 -0.17 0.68 15.26
C LEU A 292 0.65 1.90 14.81
N MET A 293 0.03 2.83 14.08
CA MET A 293 0.62 4.07 13.62
C MET A 293 1.01 5.01 14.77
N ARG A 294 0.21 5.08 15.82
CA ARG A 294 0.45 5.91 17.00
C ARG A 294 1.34 5.25 18.05
N THR A 295 1.62 3.97 17.91
CA THR A 295 2.43 3.21 18.87
C THR A 295 3.89 3.69 18.78
N ASP A 296 4.36 4.33 19.85
CA ASP A 296 5.78 4.60 20.10
C ASP A 296 6.37 3.47 20.96
N TRP A 297 7.49 2.92 20.49
CA TRP A 297 8.24 1.88 21.19
C TRP A 297 8.62 2.29 22.62
N ASN A 298 8.90 3.58 22.85
CA ASN A 298 9.30 4.10 24.15
C ASN A 298 8.16 4.07 25.19
N ILE A 299 6.91 4.08 24.74
CA ILE A 299 5.72 4.02 25.61
C ILE A 299 5.47 2.59 26.08
N LEU A 300 5.71 1.58 25.22
CA LEU A 300 5.59 0.16 25.58
C LEU A 300 6.62 -0.29 26.63
N GLN A 301 7.75 0.42 26.75
CA GLN A 301 8.74 0.16 27.80
C GLN A 301 8.32 0.70 29.17
N LYS A 302 7.61 1.84 29.24
CA LYS A 302 7.21 2.50 30.49
C LYS A 302 6.05 1.82 31.22
N GLN A 303 5.23 1.02 30.56
CA GLN A 303 4.18 0.22 31.22
C GLN A 303 4.71 -1.02 31.97
N ARG A 304 6.04 -1.18 32.08
CA ARG A 304 6.69 -2.34 32.72
C ARG A 304 7.72 -1.99 33.79
N SER A 305 7.84 -0.72 34.15
CA SER A 305 8.60 -0.24 35.32
C SER A 305 7.63 0.14 36.42
#